data_AF-A0A9E1MQU2-F1
#
_entry.id   AF-A0A9E1MQU2-F1
#
_cell.length_a   1.000
_cell.length_b   1.000
_cell.length_c   1.000
_cell.angle_alpha   90.00
_cell.angle_beta   90.00
_cell.angle_gamma   90.00
#
_symmetry.space_group_name_H-M   'P 1'
#
loop_
_entity.id
_entity.type
_entity.pdbx_description
1 polymer ?
#
loop_
_entity_poly.entity_id
_entity_poly.type
_entity_poly.pdbx_seq_one_letter_code
_entity_poly.pdbx_strand_id
1 'polypeptide(L)'
;MGTVKKMSRAVCFIAVLIVAASVLMPYSAAQSVNETKRYLGEAVNAGHDTGYSQNQKIKDDDPHFGWKLGSFYVDGYTRVTENKTGDPVFLKTVGDTVTLWFELVQDIDKLNGNDKLLINDDKNGYDEYFGIEKTDFGRGTLIVRHTDYRNSVSNPIIYTNYLAATATKDAAVEVKLCEEGDYEVALNYEIRKNNMNIFGWNPLPTYNDYRIFFRFSVRNGNCMVYPFDVATGAELTNSSIT
;
A
#
# COMPACT_ATOMS: atom_id res chain seq x y z
N MET A 1 -37.01 76.62 -5.66
CA MET A 1 -35.55 76.48 -5.81
C MET A 1 -35.20 75.05 -5.39
N GLY A 2 -34.66 74.16 -6.21
CA GLY A 2 -34.19 74.26 -7.57
C GLY A 2 -34.09 72.88 -8.23
N THR A 3 -34.19 72.93 -9.56
CA THR A 3 -33.51 72.11 -10.57
C THR A 3 -33.89 70.64 -10.79
N VAL A 4 -34.62 70.48 -11.88
CA VAL A 4 -34.85 69.35 -12.79
C VAL A 4 -33.57 68.57 -13.15
N LYS A 5 -33.68 67.23 -13.27
CA LYS A 5 -33.15 66.53 -14.45
C LYS A 5 -34.04 65.33 -14.85
N LYS A 6 -34.56 65.44 -16.07
CA LYS A 6 -35.31 64.42 -16.84
C LYS A 6 -34.34 63.40 -17.46
N MET A 7 -34.96 62.33 -18.00
CA MET A 7 -34.49 61.38 -19.04
C MET A 7 -33.66 60.19 -18.53
N SER A 8 -33.83 58.95 -18.99
CA SER A 8 -34.65 58.38 -20.07
C SER A 8 -34.51 56.85 -20.09
N ARG A 9 -35.63 56.15 -20.33
CA ARG A 9 -35.82 54.88 -21.09
C ARG A 9 -35.05 53.61 -20.70
N ALA A 10 -35.82 52.57 -20.36
CA ALA A 10 -36.05 51.34 -21.14
C ALA A 10 -36.43 50.22 -20.14
N VAL A 11 -37.72 49.92 -19.98
CA VAL A 11 -38.42 48.79 -20.63
C VAL A 11 -37.71 47.45 -20.40
N CYS A 12 -38.27 46.61 -19.53
CA CYS A 12 -38.89 45.36 -19.95
C CYS A 12 -39.62 44.67 -18.78
N PHE A 13 -40.84 44.23 -19.10
CA PHE A 13 -41.65 43.31 -18.34
C PHE A 13 -40.90 42.00 -18.07
N ILE A 14 -41.27 41.28 -17.00
CA ILE A 14 -41.97 39.98 -17.08
C ILE A 14 -42.05 39.37 -15.67
N ALA A 15 -43.27 39.01 -15.30
CA ALA A 15 -43.62 38.27 -14.09
C ALA A 15 -42.99 36.87 -14.11
N VAL A 16 -42.43 36.44 -12.98
CA VAL A 16 -42.01 35.05 -12.78
C VAL A 16 -43.05 34.34 -11.92
N LEU A 17 -43.89 33.55 -12.59
CA LEU A 17 -44.68 32.47 -12.03
C LEU A 17 -43.70 31.35 -11.60
N ILE A 18 -43.63 31.05 -10.31
CA ILE A 18 -42.90 29.89 -9.80
C ILE A 18 -43.80 28.66 -10.00
N VAL A 19 -43.54 27.91 -11.07
CA VAL A 19 -44.08 26.55 -11.26
C VAL A 19 -43.11 25.60 -10.56
N ALA A 20 -43.60 24.95 -9.49
CA ALA A 20 -42.90 23.84 -8.84
C ALA A 20 -42.92 22.62 -9.77
N ALA A 21 -41.88 22.47 -10.59
CA ALA A 21 -41.58 21.22 -11.27
C ALA A 21 -40.67 20.40 -10.34
N SER A 22 -41.24 19.42 -9.64
CA SER A 22 -40.49 18.38 -8.96
C SER A 22 -39.79 17.51 -10.00
N VAL A 23 -38.55 17.85 -10.31
CA VAL A 23 -37.65 16.98 -11.08
C VAL A 23 -37.31 15.79 -10.18
N LEU A 24 -37.93 14.65 -10.45
CA LEU A 24 -37.42 13.34 -10.05
C LEU A 24 -36.08 13.15 -10.75
N MET A 25 -35.01 13.59 -10.11
CA MET A 25 -33.66 13.15 -10.49
C MET A 25 -33.56 11.66 -10.16
N PRO A 26 -33.07 10.80 -11.08
CA PRO A 26 -32.64 9.48 -10.67
C PRO A 26 -31.53 9.67 -9.64
N TYR A 27 -31.80 9.23 -8.42
CA TYR A 27 -30.77 9.04 -7.41
C TYR A 27 -29.82 7.99 -8.00
N SER A 28 -28.71 8.43 -8.59
CA SER A 28 -27.58 7.54 -8.80
C SER A 28 -27.21 7.03 -7.41
N ALA A 29 -27.62 5.80 -7.11
CA ALA A 29 -27.01 5.07 -6.03
C ALA A 29 -25.53 5.01 -6.38
N ALA A 30 -24.73 5.90 -5.79
CA ALA A 30 -23.32 5.67 -5.66
C ALA A 30 -23.23 4.26 -5.05
N GLN A 31 -22.82 3.29 -5.86
CA GLN A 31 -22.41 2.00 -5.32
C GLN A 31 -21.42 2.34 -4.24
N SER A 32 -21.78 2.07 -2.98
CA SER A 32 -20.79 2.00 -1.93
C SER A 32 -19.85 0.89 -2.35
N VAL A 33 -18.74 1.25 -3.00
CA VAL A 33 -17.61 0.35 -3.15
C VAL A 33 -17.25 -0.01 -1.73
N ASN A 34 -17.56 -1.23 -1.34
CA ASN A 34 -17.17 -1.76 -0.04
C ASN A 34 -15.64 -1.85 -0.11
N GLU A 35 -14.94 -0.79 0.28
CA GLU A 35 -13.47 -0.67 0.26
C GLU A 35 -12.89 -1.74 1.18
N THR A 36 -12.76 -2.95 0.65
CA THR A 36 -12.22 -4.07 1.40
C THR A 36 -10.71 -4.00 1.28
N LYS A 37 -10.08 -3.26 2.19
CA LYS A 37 -8.61 -3.24 2.33
C LYS A 37 -8.15 -4.50 3.03
N ARG A 38 -7.20 -5.23 2.42
CA ARG A 38 -6.48 -6.32 3.09
C ARG A 38 -5.06 -5.89 3.39
N TYR A 39 -4.76 -5.64 4.66
CA TYR A 39 -3.41 -5.32 5.11
C TYR A 39 -2.48 -6.54 5.02
N LEU A 40 -1.22 -6.28 4.63
CA LEU A 40 -0.19 -7.29 4.35
C LEU A 40 1.14 -6.92 5.01
N GLY A 41 1.85 -7.97 5.44
CA GLY A 41 3.19 -7.87 5.99
C GLY A 41 3.25 -7.28 7.40
N GLU A 42 4.32 -7.63 8.10
CA GLU A 42 4.69 -7.02 9.38
C GLU A 42 6.18 -6.72 9.37
N ALA A 43 6.58 -5.66 10.09
CA ALA A 43 7.98 -5.29 10.22
C ALA A 43 8.69 -6.26 11.16
N VAL A 44 9.89 -6.65 10.76
CA VAL A 44 10.80 -7.47 11.56
C VAL A 44 12.15 -6.79 11.65
N ASN A 45 12.87 -7.01 12.74
CA ASN A 45 14.26 -6.57 12.82
C ASN A 45 15.08 -7.51 11.94
N ALA A 46 15.65 -6.93 10.89
CA ALA A 46 16.36 -7.65 9.86
C ALA A 46 17.86 -7.78 10.15
N GLY A 47 18.34 -7.23 11.27
CA GLY A 47 19.74 -7.26 11.68
C GLY A 47 20.63 -6.33 10.86
N HIS A 48 21.45 -5.54 11.54
CA HIS A 48 22.30 -4.53 10.90
C HIS A 48 23.36 -5.14 9.97
N ASP A 49 23.45 -4.61 8.74
CA ASP A 49 24.43 -5.00 7.71
C ASP A 49 24.37 -6.49 7.32
N THR A 50 23.18 -7.09 7.37
CA THR A 50 22.98 -8.52 7.04
C THR A 50 22.34 -8.77 5.67
N GLY A 51 22.10 -7.71 4.91
CA GLY A 51 21.37 -7.80 3.63
C GLY A 51 19.88 -8.02 3.81
N TYR A 52 19.31 -7.47 4.89
CA TYR A 52 17.90 -7.59 5.27
C TYR A 52 17.39 -9.06 5.31
N SER A 53 18.25 -9.98 5.76
CA SER A 53 18.01 -11.42 5.69
C SER A 53 17.47 -12.01 7.00
N GLN A 54 17.69 -11.33 8.14
CA GLN A 54 17.20 -11.84 9.42
C GLN A 54 15.71 -11.55 9.61
N ASN A 55 15.11 -12.33 10.51
CA ASN A 55 13.68 -12.26 10.81
C ASN A 55 13.48 -12.25 12.33
N GLN A 56 14.11 -11.28 13.00
CA GLN A 56 14.07 -11.18 14.45
C GLN A 56 12.80 -10.45 14.92
N LYS A 57 12.25 -10.89 16.06
CA LYS A 57 11.12 -10.21 16.69
C LYS A 57 11.57 -8.86 17.25
N ILE A 58 10.78 -7.83 17.02
CA ILE A 58 10.92 -6.51 17.65
C ILE A 58 10.51 -6.66 19.12
N LYS A 59 11.43 -6.39 20.05
CA LYS A 59 11.25 -6.50 21.51
C LYS A 59 11.37 -5.13 22.18
N ASP A 60 11.12 -5.06 23.47
CA ASP A 60 11.02 -3.84 24.27
C ASP A 60 12.26 -2.94 24.28
N ASP A 61 13.44 -3.48 23.98
CA ASP A 61 14.69 -2.74 23.84
C ASP A 61 14.94 -2.19 22.41
N ASP A 62 14.15 -2.61 21.43
CA ASP A 62 14.25 -2.23 20.03
C ASP A 62 13.64 -0.83 19.78
N PRO A 63 14.30 0.08 19.03
CA PRO A 63 13.77 1.42 18.78
C PRO A 63 12.45 1.42 17.98
N HIS A 64 12.09 0.33 17.31
CA HIS A 64 10.84 0.14 16.59
C HIS A 64 9.71 -0.42 17.48
N PHE A 65 9.97 -0.72 18.75
CA PHE A 65 8.99 -1.36 19.62
C PHE A 65 7.74 -0.52 19.86
N GLY A 66 6.58 -1.16 19.70
CA GLY A 66 5.27 -0.58 20.05
C GLY A 66 4.67 0.37 19.01
N TRP A 67 5.28 0.53 17.84
CA TRP A 67 4.74 1.35 16.74
C TRP A 67 5.01 0.73 15.36
N LYS A 68 4.34 1.25 14.34
CA LYS A 68 4.50 0.84 12.93
C LYS A 68 5.00 2.01 12.10
N LEU A 69 5.94 1.77 11.20
CA LEU A 69 6.37 2.75 10.20
C LEU A 69 5.23 3.11 9.25
N GLY A 70 4.57 2.08 8.73
CA GLY A 70 3.50 2.17 7.74
C GLY A 70 2.83 0.82 7.58
N SER A 71 1.96 0.69 6.59
CA SER A 71 1.27 -0.56 6.28
C SER A 71 1.00 -0.70 4.80
N PHE A 72 1.27 -1.89 4.27
CA PHE A 72 0.83 -2.27 2.94
C PHE A 72 -0.59 -2.81 2.99
N TYR A 73 -1.37 -2.53 1.96
CA TYR A 73 -2.65 -3.18 1.76
C TYR A 73 -2.96 -3.37 0.28
N VAL A 74 -3.79 -4.35 -0.02
CA VAL A 74 -4.38 -4.54 -1.34
C VAL A 74 -5.86 -4.19 -1.28
N ASP A 75 -6.35 -3.52 -2.32
CA ASP A 75 -7.77 -3.22 -2.53
C ASP A 75 -8.20 -3.54 -3.97
N GLY A 76 -9.45 -3.21 -4.32
CA GLY A 76 -9.96 -3.34 -5.69
C GLY A 76 -10.15 -4.79 -6.17
N TYR A 77 -10.29 -5.75 -5.26
CA TYR A 77 -10.55 -7.16 -5.54
C TYR A 77 -11.99 -7.58 -5.18
N THR A 78 -12.50 -8.63 -5.82
CA THR A 78 -13.83 -9.18 -5.54
C THR A 78 -13.84 -10.08 -4.30
N ARG A 79 -12.85 -10.97 -4.15
CA ARG A 79 -12.77 -11.93 -3.03
C ARG A 79 -11.32 -12.22 -2.65
N VAL A 80 -11.07 -12.57 -1.39
CA VAL A 80 -9.77 -13.07 -0.93
C VAL A 80 -9.92 -14.50 -0.40
N THR A 81 -8.98 -15.36 -0.75
CA THR A 81 -8.76 -16.69 -0.17
C THR A 81 -7.30 -16.80 0.25
N GLU A 82 -6.86 -17.96 0.74
CA GLU A 82 -5.46 -18.23 1.05
C GLU A 82 -4.95 -19.41 0.21
N ASN A 83 -3.67 -19.41 -0.11
CA ASN A 83 -2.99 -20.55 -0.72
C ASN A 83 -2.57 -21.57 0.35
N LYS A 84 -1.88 -22.63 -0.05
CA LYS A 84 -1.42 -23.69 0.89
C LYS A 84 -0.42 -23.21 1.95
N THR A 85 0.29 -22.11 1.69
CA THR A 85 1.26 -21.52 2.62
C THR A 85 0.64 -20.45 3.52
N GLY A 86 -0.66 -20.15 3.36
CA GLY A 86 -1.36 -19.11 4.10
C GLY A 86 -1.22 -17.71 3.49
N ASP A 87 -0.58 -17.57 2.33
CA ASP A 87 -0.50 -16.27 1.65
C ASP A 87 -1.83 -15.95 0.97
N PRO A 88 -2.27 -14.68 1.00
CA PRO A 88 -3.53 -14.28 0.41
C PRO A 88 -3.52 -14.39 -1.12
N VAL A 89 -4.65 -14.86 -1.65
CA VAL A 89 -4.95 -14.94 -3.07
C VAL A 89 -6.17 -14.07 -3.34
N PHE A 90 -5.95 -12.95 -4.02
CA PHE A 90 -6.97 -12.01 -4.43
C PHE A 90 -7.59 -12.47 -5.75
N LEU A 91 -8.89 -12.73 -5.73
CA LEU A 91 -9.69 -13.10 -6.88
C LEU A 91 -10.30 -11.84 -7.50
N LYS A 92 -10.02 -11.62 -8.78
CA LYS A 92 -10.52 -10.49 -9.55
C LYS A 92 -11.49 -10.91 -10.65
N THR A 93 -12.45 -10.04 -10.95
CA THR A 93 -13.37 -10.17 -12.09
C THR A 93 -13.14 -9.06 -13.12
N VAL A 94 -13.88 -9.06 -14.22
CA VAL A 94 -13.76 -8.03 -15.26
C VAL A 94 -14.18 -6.68 -14.68
N GLY A 95 -13.29 -5.69 -14.73
CA GLY A 95 -13.49 -4.36 -14.18
C GLY A 95 -12.76 -4.11 -12.85
N ASP A 96 -12.30 -5.16 -12.17
CA ASP A 96 -11.53 -5.03 -10.94
C ASP A 96 -10.11 -4.47 -11.21
N THR A 97 -9.75 -3.45 -10.44
CA THR A 97 -8.42 -2.84 -10.39
C THR A 97 -7.75 -3.23 -9.09
N VAL A 98 -7.26 -4.46 -9.02
CA VAL A 98 -6.52 -4.93 -7.84
C VAL A 98 -5.24 -4.14 -7.71
N THR A 99 -5.10 -3.37 -6.63
CA THR A 99 -3.98 -2.42 -6.49
C THR A 99 -3.30 -2.62 -5.14
N LEU A 100 -1.97 -2.62 -5.16
CA LEU A 100 -1.14 -2.58 -3.97
C LEU A 100 -0.88 -1.12 -3.57
N TRP A 101 -1.09 -0.83 -2.29
CA TRP A 101 -0.89 0.48 -1.69
C TRP A 101 0.06 0.41 -0.51
N PHE A 102 0.71 1.54 -0.23
CA PHE A 102 1.47 1.76 0.99
C PHE A 102 1.01 3.04 1.69
N GLU A 103 0.71 2.93 2.97
CA GLU A 103 0.37 4.05 3.84
C GLU A 103 1.48 4.25 4.87
N LEU A 104 2.16 5.40 4.81
CA LEU A 104 3.15 5.80 5.82
C LEU A 104 2.45 6.56 6.94
N VAL A 105 2.64 6.10 8.18
CA VAL A 105 1.97 6.69 9.36
C VAL A 105 2.93 7.43 10.29
N GLN A 106 4.21 7.49 9.93
CA GLN A 106 5.26 8.16 10.69
C GLN A 106 5.87 9.33 9.93
N ASP A 107 6.42 10.27 10.69
CA ASP A 107 7.39 11.23 10.16
C ASP A 107 8.75 10.52 10.11
N ILE A 108 9.33 10.38 8.91
CA ILE A 108 10.59 9.66 8.72
C ILE A 108 11.79 10.35 9.35
N ASP A 109 11.67 11.64 9.70
CA ASP A 109 12.68 12.42 10.42
C ASP A 109 12.42 12.49 11.93
N LYS A 110 11.26 11.98 12.37
CA LYS A 110 10.81 12.02 13.77
C LYS A 110 9.94 10.81 14.11
N LEU A 111 10.52 9.63 14.01
CA LEU A 111 9.82 8.36 14.19
C LEU A 111 9.24 8.24 15.59
N ASN A 112 7.98 7.82 15.68
CA ASN A 112 7.22 7.74 16.94
C ASN A 112 7.24 9.05 17.76
N GLY A 113 7.33 10.20 17.08
CA GLY A 113 7.42 11.51 17.72
C GLY A 113 8.78 11.79 18.41
N ASN A 114 9.78 10.93 18.21
CA ASN A 114 11.11 11.06 18.78
C ASN A 114 12.09 11.65 17.76
N ASP A 115 12.62 12.84 18.05
CA ASP A 115 13.56 13.58 17.18
C ASP A 115 14.95 12.94 17.05
N LYS A 116 15.20 11.87 17.80
CA LYS A 116 16.43 11.08 17.72
C LYS A 116 16.31 9.87 16.81
N LEU A 117 15.09 9.50 16.42
CA LEU A 117 14.83 8.35 15.58
C LEU A 117 14.42 8.83 14.19
N LEU A 118 15.22 8.48 13.19
CA LEU A 118 14.93 8.78 11.80
C LEU A 118 15.24 7.59 10.89
N ILE A 119 14.64 7.57 9.71
CA ILE A 119 15.04 6.68 8.62
C ILE A 119 16.37 7.19 8.05
N ASN A 120 17.40 6.36 8.20
CA ASN A 120 18.74 6.65 7.69
C ASN A 120 18.80 6.53 6.17
N ASP A 121 19.82 7.15 5.60
CA ASP A 121 20.19 7.01 4.20
C ASP A 121 21.19 5.84 4.06
N ASP A 122 20.69 4.68 3.65
CA ASP A 122 21.46 3.43 3.54
C ASP A 122 22.24 3.38 2.22
N LYS A 123 23.52 3.78 2.27
CA LYS A 123 24.39 3.92 1.09
C LYS A 123 24.97 2.63 0.53
N ASN A 124 24.86 1.54 1.27
CA ASN A 124 25.49 0.26 0.95
C ASN A 124 24.55 -0.93 1.16
N GLY A 125 23.25 -0.66 1.15
CA GLY A 125 22.19 -1.64 1.26
C GLY A 125 22.25 -2.68 0.15
N TYR A 126 21.86 -3.90 0.50
CA TYR A 126 21.76 -5.03 -0.40
C TYR A 126 20.65 -5.96 0.10
N ASP A 127 20.11 -6.82 -0.74
CA ASP A 127 19.06 -7.76 -0.32
C ASP A 127 19.42 -9.18 -0.75
N GLU A 128 19.59 -10.07 0.24
CA GLU A 128 20.00 -11.45 -0.01
C GLU A 128 18.90 -12.27 -0.70
N TYR A 129 17.64 -12.03 -0.35
CA TYR A 129 16.49 -12.79 -0.88
C TYR A 129 16.28 -12.53 -2.39
N PHE A 130 16.43 -11.27 -2.79
CA PHE A 130 16.28 -10.86 -4.19
C PHE A 130 17.60 -10.90 -4.97
N GLY A 131 18.73 -11.20 -4.31
CA GLY A 131 20.04 -11.24 -4.94
C GLY A 131 20.51 -9.88 -5.44
N ILE A 132 20.18 -8.81 -4.70
CA ILE A 132 20.54 -7.44 -5.05
C ILE A 132 21.92 -7.14 -4.48
N GLU A 133 22.86 -6.72 -5.33
CA GLU A 133 24.20 -6.30 -4.93
C GLU A 133 24.18 -4.98 -4.15
N LYS A 134 25.27 -4.69 -3.43
CA LYS A 134 25.42 -3.46 -2.65
C LYS A 134 25.22 -2.21 -3.51
N THR A 135 24.29 -1.38 -3.11
CA THR A 135 23.94 -0.13 -3.81
C THR A 135 23.33 0.86 -2.82
N ASP A 136 23.05 2.08 -3.29
CA ASP A 136 22.40 3.12 -2.49
C ASP A 136 20.90 2.84 -2.38
N PHE A 137 20.45 2.35 -1.23
CA PHE A 137 19.04 2.12 -0.91
C PHE A 137 18.31 3.41 -0.49
N GLY A 138 19.05 4.50 -0.22
CA GLY A 138 18.45 5.75 0.19
C GLY A 138 17.68 5.63 1.50
N ARG A 139 16.68 6.50 1.69
CA ARG A 139 15.75 6.43 2.82
C ARG A 139 14.63 5.43 2.53
N GLY A 140 14.97 4.16 2.69
CA GLY A 140 14.09 3.02 2.45
C GLY A 140 13.98 2.62 0.98
N THR A 141 14.01 1.32 0.71
CA THR A 141 13.93 0.73 -0.63
C THR A 141 12.77 -0.25 -0.71
N LEU A 142 11.90 -0.04 -1.70
CA LEU A 142 10.82 -0.96 -2.04
C LEU A 142 11.27 -1.86 -3.19
N ILE A 143 11.11 -3.17 -3.02
CA ILE A 143 11.46 -4.19 -4.01
C ILE A 143 10.20 -4.98 -4.34
N VAL A 144 9.91 -5.12 -5.62
CA VAL A 144 8.76 -5.89 -6.11
C VAL A 144 9.22 -6.87 -7.16
N ARG A 145 8.99 -8.17 -6.94
CA ARG A 145 9.16 -9.22 -7.96
C ARG A 145 7.79 -9.78 -8.33
N HIS A 146 7.57 -9.96 -9.63
CA HIS A 146 6.32 -10.50 -10.17
C HIS A 146 6.62 -11.77 -10.95
N THR A 147 5.83 -12.81 -10.70
CA THR A 147 5.78 -14.02 -11.52
C THR A 147 4.45 -14.02 -12.25
N ASP A 148 4.48 -14.01 -13.58
CA ASP A 148 3.25 -13.92 -14.36
C ASP A 148 2.43 -15.23 -14.34
N TYR A 149 1.24 -15.20 -14.93
CA TYR A 149 0.35 -16.37 -15.04
C TYR A 149 0.94 -17.56 -15.81
N ARG A 150 2.06 -17.38 -16.52
CA ARG A 150 2.79 -18.43 -17.26
C ARG A 150 3.96 -18.99 -16.44
N ASN A 151 4.06 -18.61 -15.17
CA ASN A 151 5.19 -18.91 -14.27
C ASN A 151 6.52 -18.30 -14.74
N SER A 152 6.49 -17.21 -15.51
CA SER A 152 7.69 -16.48 -15.89
C SER A 152 8.02 -15.46 -14.80
N VAL A 153 9.13 -15.65 -14.12
CA VAL A 153 9.61 -14.75 -13.06
C VAL A 153 10.29 -13.54 -13.67
N SER A 154 9.86 -12.33 -13.29
CA SER A 154 10.51 -11.08 -13.68
C SER A 154 11.76 -10.83 -12.84
N ASN A 155 12.68 -10.01 -13.34
CA ASN A 155 13.67 -9.40 -12.46
C ASN A 155 12.95 -8.51 -11.43
N PRO A 156 13.49 -8.37 -10.20
CA PRO A 156 12.94 -7.45 -9.22
C PRO A 156 13.01 -6.00 -9.73
N ILE A 157 11.94 -5.25 -9.52
CA ILE A 157 11.93 -3.80 -9.70
C ILE A 157 12.29 -3.17 -8.35
N ILE A 158 13.27 -2.26 -8.37
CA ILE A 158 13.85 -1.64 -7.17
C ILE A 158 13.54 -0.15 -7.18
N TYR A 159 12.85 0.32 -6.15
CA TYR A 159 12.55 1.73 -5.93
C TYR A 159 13.38 2.22 -4.73
N THR A 160 14.52 2.86 -5.00
CA THR A 160 15.38 3.41 -3.95
C THR A 160 14.83 4.73 -3.43
N ASN A 161 15.20 5.10 -2.20
CA ASN A 161 14.74 6.33 -1.54
C ASN A 161 13.19 6.46 -1.49
N TYR A 162 12.50 5.32 -1.46
CA TYR A 162 11.05 5.22 -1.63
C TYR A 162 10.28 6.02 -0.57
N LEU A 163 10.71 5.96 0.69
CA LEU A 163 10.00 6.64 1.79
C LEU A 163 10.16 8.16 1.69
N ALA A 164 11.33 8.65 1.31
CA ALA A 164 11.54 10.10 1.15
C ALA A 164 10.93 10.67 -0.14
N ALA A 165 10.86 9.88 -1.22
CA ALA A 165 10.34 10.34 -2.50
C ALA A 165 8.81 10.34 -2.57
N THR A 166 8.18 9.41 -1.87
CA THR A 166 6.80 9.02 -2.19
C THR A 166 5.87 9.17 -0.99
N ALA A 167 6.37 8.87 0.20
CA ALA A 167 5.52 8.72 1.36
C ALA A 167 5.41 10.04 2.13
N THR A 168 4.30 10.75 1.92
CA THR A 168 3.88 11.81 2.84
C THR A 168 3.19 11.15 4.03
N LYS A 169 3.49 11.59 5.25
CA LYS A 169 2.82 11.09 6.45
C LYS A 169 1.29 11.20 6.27
N ASP A 170 0.59 10.12 6.61
CA ASP A 170 -0.87 9.97 6.54
C ASP A 170 -1.44 9.98 5.11
N ALA A 171 -0.60 9.79 4.08
CA ALA A 171 -1.02 9.61 2.70
C ALA A 171 -0.74 8.18 2.21
N ALA A 172 -1.76 7.55 1.63
CA ALA A 172 -1.61 6.31 0.89
C ALA A 172 -1.08 6.61 -0.52
N VAL A 173 -0.10 5.82 -0.96
CA VAL A 173 0.46 5.90 -2.30
C VAL A 173 0.22 4.58 -3.02
N GLU A 174 -0.23 4.66 -4.27
CA GLU A 174 -0.25 3.52 -5.16
C GLU A 174 1.17 3.01 -5.38
N VAL A 175 1.39 1.74 -5.07
CA VAL A 175 2.64 1.03 -5.36
C VAL A 175 2.57 0.47 -6.77
N LYS A 176 1.50 -0.28 -7.07
CA LYS A 176 1.35 -1.01 -8.32
C LYS A 176 -0.09 -1.45 -8.54
N LEU A 177 -0.62 -1.17 -9.74
CA LEU A 177 -1.76 -1.89 -10.29
C LEU A 177 -1.34 -3.34 -10.62
N CYS A 178 -1.97 -4.31 -9.96
CA CYS A 178 -1.61 -5.72 -10.04
C CYS A 178 -2.36 -6.45 -11.16
N GLU A 179 -1.56 -7.09 -12.02
CA GLU A 179 -2.03 -8.06 -13.01
C GLU A 179 -2.13 -9.46 -12.38
N GLU A 180 -2.62 -10.43 -13.14
CA GLU A 180 -2.62 -11.82 -12.71
C GLU A 180 -1.18 -12.34 -12.52
N GLY A 181 -0.95 -13.03 -11.39
CA GLY A 181 0.35 -13.60 -11.06
C GLY A 181 0.65 -13.55 -9.57
N ASP A 182 1.89 -13.87 -9.23
CA ASP A 182 2.40 -13.90 -7.86
C ASP A 182 3.34 -12.74 -7.61
N TYR A 183 3.20 -12.14 -6.44
CA TYR A 183 3.95 -10.98 -6.01
C TYR A 183 4.74 -11.29 -4.75
N GLU A 184 5.99 -10.84 -4.76
CA GLU A 184 6.88 -10.86 -3.61
C GLU A 184 7.36 -9.43 -3.40
N VAL A 185 7.08 -8.88 -2.22
CA VAL A 185 7.30 -7.47 -1.93
C VAL A 185 8.12 -7.34 -0.66
N ALA A 186 9.18 -6.53 -0.72
CA ALA A 186 9.93 -6.11 0.47
C ALA A 186 10.03 -4.60 0.54
N LEU A 187 9.85 -4.04 1.73
CA LEU A 187 10.31 -2.70 2.08
C LEU A 187 11.43 -2.84 3.10
N ASN A 188 12.64 -2.46 2.68
CA ASN A 188 13.84 -2.46 3.50
C ASN A 188 14.13 -1.03 3.96
N TYR A 189 14.41 -0.82 5.24
CA TYR A 189 14.76 0.50 5.78
C TYR A 189 15.63 0.39 7.03
N GLU A 190 16.51 1.37 7.21
CA GLU A 190 17.38 1.46 8.38
C GLU A 190 16.92 2.59 9.30
N ILE A 191 16.78 2.30 10.60
CA ILE A 191 16.55 3.32 11.62
C ILE A 191 17.88 3.72 12.24
N ARG A 192 18.18 5.01 12.16
CA ARG A 192 19.25 5.63 12.94
C ARG A 192 18.69 6.21 14.22
N LYS A 193 19.33 5.85 15.33
CA LYS A 193 19.11 6.43 16.66
C LYS A 193 20.29 7.31 17.03
N ASN A 194 20.05 8.61 17.05
CA ASN A 194 21.01 9.59 17.58
C ASN A 194 21.05 9.51 19.10
N ASN A 195 22.26 9.52 19.67
CA ASN A 195 22.41 9.54 21.11
C ASN A 195 22.30 10.97 21.67
N MET A 196 21.98 11.05 22.96
CA MET A 196 22.01 12.31 23.70
C MET A 196 23.43 12.57 24.20
N ASN A 197 23.87 13.82 24.10
CA ASN A 197 25.03 14.29 24.85
C ASN A 197 24.62 14.47 26.32
N ILE A 198 25.12 13.60 27.19
CA ILE A 198 24.91 13.69 28.64
C ILE A 198 26.26 14.05 29.27
N PHE A 199 26.36 15.26 29.84
CA PHE A 199 27.55 15.76 30.54
C PHE A 199 28.88 15.60 29.75
N GLY A 200 28.86 15.80 28.43
CA GLY A 200 30.04 15.73 27.56
C GLY A 200 30.31 14.34 26.96
N TRP A 201 29.53 13.32 27.32
CA TRP A 201 29.57 12.01 26.69
C TRP A 201 28.47 11.91 25.61
N ASN A 202 28.89 11.73 24.35
CA ASN A 202 28.00 11.54 23.21
C ASN A 202 28.41 10.26 22.44
N PRO A 203 27.78 9.11 22.70
CA PRO A 203 28.12 7.88 21.99
C PRO A 203 27.73 7.97 20.50
N LEU A 204 28.42 7.22 19.65
CA LEU A 204 28.13 7.16 18.20
C LEU A 204 26.70 6.67 17.93
N PRO A 205 26.00 7.20 16.91
CA PRO A 205 24.66 6.73 16.54
C PRO A 205 24.62 5.22 16.35
N THR A 206 23.48 4.61 16.68
CA THR A 206 23.24 3.19 16.43
C THR A 206 22.28 3.02 15.27
N TYR A 207 22.45 1.92 14.52
CA TYR A 207 21.68 1.60 13.33
C TYR A 207 21.04 0.24 13.48
N ASN A 208 19.80 0.10 13.00
CA ASN A 208 19.08 -1.16 12.98
C ASN A 208 18.29 -1.25 11.68
N ASP A 209 18.41 -2.40 11.01
CA ASP A 209 17.79 -2.64 9.71
C ASP A 209 16.46 -3.36 9.94
N TYR A 210 15.44 -2.99 9.19
CA TYR A 210 14.12 -3.57 9.27
C TYR A 210 13.60 -3.91 7.89
N ARG A 211 12.76 -4.94 7.85
CA ARG A 211 12.12 -5.42 6.64
C ARG A 211 10.65 -5.65 6.88
N ILE A 212 9.82 -5.18 5.96
CA ILE A 212 8.45 -5.66 5.80
C ILE A 212 8.45 -6.54 4.55
N PHE A 213 8.21 -7.83 4.71
CA PHE A 213 8.16 -8.78 3.60
C PHE A 213 6.86 -9.55 3.59
N PHE A 214 6.26 -9.69 2.42
CA PHE A 214 5.04 -10.47 2.24
C PHE A 214 4.92 -10.96 0.81
N ARG A 215 4.06 -11.96 0.65
CA ARG A 215 3.70 -12.55 -0.62
C ARG A 215 2.20 -12.48 -0.78
N PHE A 216 1.75 -12.37 -2.03
CA PHE A 216 0.35 -12.54 -2.36
C PHE A 216 0.20 -12.95 -3.82
N SER A 217 -0.99 -13.40 -4.17
CA SER A 217 -1.35 -13.81 -5.52
C SER A 217 -2.55 -13.00 -5.99
N VAL A 218 -2.58 -12.67 -7.28
CA VAL A 218 -3.78 -12.21 -7.97
C VAL A 218 -4.17 -13.27 -8.99
N ARG A 219 -5.45 -13.66 -9.02
CA ARG A 219 -6.00 -14.66 -9.93
C ARG A 219 -7.33 -14.21 -10.51
N ASN A 220 -7.58 -14.58 -11.76
CA ASN A 220 -8.88 -14.32 -12.37
C ASN A 220 -9.93 -15.28 -11.79
N GLY A 221 -10.91 -14.74 -11.07
CA GLY A 221 -11.99 -15.50 -10.43
C GLY A 221 -12.91 -16.21 -11.44
N ASN A 222 -12.91 -15.77 -12.70
CA ASN A 222 -13.67 -16.39 -13.79
C ASN A 222 -13.00 -17.65 -14.38
N CYS A 223 -11.77 -17.98 -13.97
CA CYS A 223 -11.07 -19.20 -14.39
C CYS A 223 -11.38 -20.42 -13.51
N MET A 224 -12.36 -20.33 -12.60
CA MET A 224 -12.88 -21.50 -11.89
C MET A 224 -13.75 -22.33 -12.84
N VAL A 225 -13.14 -23.23 -13.62
CA VAL A 225 -13.86 -24.35 -14.22
C VAL A 225 -14.28 -25.25 -13.07
N TYR A 226 -15.52 -25.12 -12.64
CA TYR A 226 -16.17 -26.10 -11.77
C TYR A 226 -16.62 -27.26 -12.68
N PRO A 227 -16.00 -28.45 -12.60
CA PRO A 227 -16.53 -29.59 -13.32
C PRO A 227 -17.88 -29.94 -12.67
N PHE A 228 -18.94 -29.88 -13.46
CA PHE A 228 -20.27 -30.30 -13.02
C PHE A 228 -20.51 -31.72 -13.50
N ASP A 229 -21.13 -32.54 -12.66
CA ASP A 229 -21.64 -33.84 -13.07
C ASP A 229 -22.76 -33.63 -14.11
N VAL A 230 -22.62 -34.27 -15.28
CA VAL A 230 -23.53 -34.06 -16.42
C VAL A 230 -24.94 -34.62 -16.17
N ALA A 231 -25.09 -35.60 -15.28
CA ALA A 231 -26.38 -36.22 -14.99
C ALA A 231 -27.17 -35.48 -13.90
N THR A 232 -26.48 -34.90 -12.93
CA THR A 232 -27.08 -34.31 -11.72
C THR A 232 -26.97 -32.79 -11.67
N GLY A 233 -26.06 -32.18 -12.44
CA GLY A 233 -25.79 -30.73 -12.42
C GLY A 233 -25.09 -30.24 -11.15
N ALA A 234 -24.64 -31.15 -10.28
CA ALA A 234 -23.93 -30.80 -9.05
C ALA A 234 -22.45 -30.50 -9.33
N GLU A 235 -21.89 -29.52 -8.61
CA GLU A 235 -20.46 -29.20 -8.64
C GLU A 235 -19.65 -30.38 -8.06
N LEU A 236 -18.69 -30.88 -8.83
CA LEU A 236 -17.78 -31.94 -8.38
C LEU A 236 -16.71 -31.33 -7.46
N THR A 237 -16.87 -31.53 -6.16
CA THR A 237 -15.86 -31.19 -5.16
C THR A 237 -14.83 -32.32 -5.03
N ASN A 238 -13.55 -31.99 -4.88
CA ASN A 238 -12.48 -32.97 -4.65
C ASN A 238 -12.55 -33.55 -3.23
N SER A 239 -13.56 -34.37 -2.96
CA SER A 239 -13.54 -35.32 -1.85
C SER A 239 -12.71 -36.52 -2.29
N SER A 240 -11.46 -36.53 -1.83
CA SER A 240 -10.46 -37.60 -1.95
C SER A 240 -11.00 -38.95 -2.46
N ILE A 241 -10.57 -39.33 -3.66
CA ILE A 241 -10.62 -40.72 -4.13
C ILE A 241 -9.85 -41.58 -3.12
N THR A 242 -10.49 -42.63 -2.61
CA THR A 242 -9.92 -43.61 -1.68
C THR A 242 -9.09 -44.66 -2.43
#